data_AF-A0A534QEW1-F1
#
_entry.id   AF-A0A534QEW1-F1
#
_cell.length_a   1.000
_cell.length_b   1.000
_cell.length_c   1.000
_cell.angle_alpha   90.00
_cell.angle_beta   90.00
_cell.angle_gamma   90.00
#
_symmetry.space_group_name_H-M   'P 1'
#
loop_
_entity.id
_entity.type
_entity.pdbx_description
1 polymer ?
#
loop_
_entity_poly.entity_id
_entity_poly.type
_entity_poly.pdbx_seq_one_letter_code
_entity_poly.pdbx_strand_id
1 'polypeptide(L)'
;MRYVMKDESRHVAFGVLSLADHYRDMAPGELADREEFVIYACELMRNRLVGDQISSVMGWNRDEVKRVVLDSAPAQVFRRMLFARVVPNLRRLGLLTPRVREAFERLGILEFEHADPEAQDRALGLA
;
A
#
# COMPACT_ATOMS: atom_id res chain seq x y z
N MET A 1 -20.32 -7.93 -0.21
CA MET A 1 -19.35 -6.82 -0.31
C MET A 1 -19.55 -5.73 0.73
N ARG A 2 -20.74 -5.09 0.85
CA ARG A 2 -20.96 -3.96 1.79
C ARG A 2 -20.53 -4.20 3.24
N TYR A 3 -20.86 -5.36 3.82
CA TYR A 3 -20.47 -5.68 5.20
C TYR A 3 -18.96 -5.88 5.37
N VAL A 4 -18.33 -6.57 4.42
CA VAL A 4 -16.86 -6.79 4.41
C VAL A 4 -16.13 -5.46 4.33
N MET A 5 -16.50 -4.58 3.39
CA MET A 5 -15.84 -3.27 3.24
C MET A 5 -15.99 -2.41 4.48
N LYS A 6 -17.16 -2.46 5.15
CA LYS A 6 -17.39 -1.75 6.42
C LYS A 6 -16.55 -2.32 7.56
N ASP A 7 -16.29 -3.62 7.56
CA ASP A 7 -15.44 -4.28 8.56
C ASP A 7 -13.97 -3.90 8.34
N GLU A 8 -13.49 -3.97 7.11
CA GLU A 8 -12.12 -3.57 6.75
C GLU A 8 -11.84 -2.09 7.04
N SER A 9 -12.79 -1.19 6.75
CA SER A 9 -12.62 0.23 7.11
C SER A 9 -12.53 0.43 8.63
N ARG A 10 -13.26 -0.37 9.43
CA ARG A 10 -13.10 -0.34 10.89
C ARG A 10 -11.76 -0.92 11.35
N HIS A 11 -11.29 -2.01 10.74
CA HIS A 11 -9.97 -2.57 11.04
C HIS A 11 -8.86 -1.56 10.77
N VAL A 12 -8.92 -0.87 9.62
CA VAL A 12 -7.94 0.18 9.29
C VAL A 12 -8.01 1.33 10.29
N ALA A 13 -9.21 1.83 10.60
CA ALA A 13 -9.38 2.91 11.56
C ALA A 13 -8.86 2.52 12.96
N PHE A 14 -9.20 1.33 13.43
CA PHE A 14 -8.72 0.78 14.70
C PHE A 14 -7.19 0.68 14.72
N GLY A 15 -6.58 0.15 13.66
CA GLY A 15 -5.13 0.03 13.53
C GLY A 15 -4.43 1.39 13.58
N VAL A 16 -4.94 2.38 12.85
CA VAL A 16 -4.39 3.75 12.87
C VAL A 16 -4.48 4.36 14.26
N LEU A 17 -5.64 4.29 14.91
CA LEU A 17 -5.85 4.86 16.25
C LEU A 17 -5.02 4.17 17.33
N SER A 18 -4.89 2.84 17.27
CA SER A 18 -4.17 2.07 18.29
C SER A 18 -2.65 2.23 18.18
N LEU A 19 -2.14 2.56 17.00
CA LEU A 19 -0.71 2.61 16.71
C LEU A 19 -0.16 4.03 16.54
N ALA A 20 -1.01 5.07 16.46
CA ALA A 20 -0.59 6.44 16.17
C ALA A 20 0.52 6.97 17.11
N ASP A 21 0.45 6.63 18.39
CA ASP A 21 1.44 7.05 19.39
C ASP A 21 2.51 5.98 19.68
N HIS A 22 2.31 4.75 19.21
CA HIS A 22 3.20 3.63 19.53
C HIS A 22 4.61 3.80 18.93
N TYR A 23 4.70 4.39 17.73
CA TYR A 23 5.97 4.52 17.01
C TYR A 23 6.81 5.74 17.43
N ARG A 24 6.25 6.67 18.22
CA ARG A 24 6.91 7.93 18.57
C ARG A 24 8.16 7.72 19.44
N ASP A 25 8.07 6.81 20.39
CA ASP A 25 9.11 6.54 21.38
C ASP A 25 9.82 5.20 21.14
N MET A 26 9.70 4.67 19.92
CA MET A 26 10.28 3.38 19.54
C MET A 26 11.81 3.47 19.44
N ALA A 27 12.50 2.42 19.89
CA ALA A 27 13.96 2.38 19.81
C ALA A 27 14.42 2.41 18.33
N PRO A 28 15.58 3.02 18.01
CA PRO A 28 16.03 3.16 16.63
C PRO A 28 16.12 1.83 15.84
N GLY A 29 16.53 0.75 16.51
CA GLY A 29 16.59 -0.58 15.88
C GLY A 29 15.21 -1.13 15.53
N GLU A 30 14.25 -1.03 16.45
CA GLU A 30 12.88 -1.48 16.21
C GLU A 30 12.18 -0.64 15.14
N LEU A 31 12.45 0.68 15.10
CA LEU A 31 11.95 1.56 14.05
C LEU A 31 12.51 1.15 12.68
N ALA A 32 13.80 0.83 12.59
CA ALA A 32 14.42 0.35 11.36
C ALA A 32 13.75 -0.94 10.84
N ASP A 33 13.37 -1.85 11.73
CA ASP A 33 12.61 -3.06 11.36
C ASP A 33 11.23 -2.70 10.79
N ARG A 34 10.56 -1.66 11.33
CA ARG A 34 9.27 -1.17 10.78
C ARG A 34 9.45 -0.50 9.43
N GLU A 35 10.50 0.27 9.24
CA GLU A 35 10.81 0.87 7.94
C GLU A 35 11.03 -0.22 6.89
N GLU A 36 11.82 -1.24 7.20
CA GLU A 36 12.07 -2.37 6.29
C GLU A 36 10.78 -3.12 5.97
N PHE A 37 9.97 -3.42 7.00
CA PHE A 37 8.69 -4.08 6.81
C PHE A 37 7.75 -3.28 5.90
N VAL A 38 7.62 -1.97 6.13
CA VAL A 38 6.74 -1.09 5.35
C VAL A 38 7.17 -1.04 3.89
N ILE A 39 8.48 -0.89 3.64
CA ILE A 39 9.03 -0.88 2.29
C ILE A 39 8.75 -2.21 1.59
N TYR A 40 9.11 -3.33 2.23
CA TYR A 40 8.90 -4.66 1.69
C TYR A 40 7.41 -4.94 1.41
N ALA A 41 6.53 -4.59 2.34
CA ALA A 41 5.09 -4.79 2.18
C ALA A 41 4.54 -4.01 0.98
N CYS A 42 4.93 -2.75 0.79
CA CYS A 42 4.51 -1.96 -0.36
C CYS A 42 5.04 -2.50 -1.68
N GLU A 43 6.30 -2.96 -1.72
CA GLU A 43 6.87 -3.62 -2.89
C GLU A 43 6.14 -4.93 -3.23
N LEU A 44 5.84 -5.73 -2.22
CA LEU A 44 5.10 -6.97 -2.36
C LEU A 44 3.69 -6.70 -2.89
N MET A 45 2.95 -5.76 -2.27
CA MET A 45 1.59 -5.40 -2.67
C MET A 45 1.53 -4.94 -4.14
N ARG A 46 2.49 -4.12 -4.59
CA ARG A 46 2.60 -3.71 -6.00
C ARG A 46 2.73 -4.91 -6.94
N ASN A 47 3.52 -5.92 -6.55
CA ASN A 47 3.88 -7.05 -7.40
C ASN A 47 2.93 -8.26 -7.27
N ARG A 48 2.13 -8.33 -6.20
CA ARG A 48 1.36 -9.54 -5.84
C ARG A 48 0.22 -9.85 -6.81
N LEU A 49 -0.40 -8.83 -7.39
CA LEU A 49 -1.62 -8.98 -8.21
C LEU A 49 -1.35 -9.14 -9.70
N VAL A 50 -0.09 -9.39 -10.04
CA VAL A 50 0.33 -9.64 -11.42
C VAL A 50 -0.20 -10.98 -11.95
N GLY A 51 -0.35 -11.99 -11.07
CA GLY A 51 -0.82 -13.31 -11.47
C GLY A 51 0.16 -14.08 -12.38
N ASP A 52 1.44 -13.68 -12.39
CA ASP A 52 2.50 -14.26 -13.23
C ASP A 52 2.81 -15.73 -12.94
N GLN A 53 2.22 -16.29 -11.88
CA GLN A 53 2.29 -17.72 -11.56
C GLN A 53 1.57 -18.58 -12.60
N ILE A 54 0.54 -18.05 -13.26
CA ILE A 54 -0.21 -18.75 -14.30
C ILE A 54 0.58 -18.80 -15.62
N SER A 55 1.57 -17.91 -15.79
CA SER A 55 2.38 -17.82 -17.01
C SER A 55 3.04 -19.13 -17.39
N SER A 56 3.53 -19.91 -16.41
CA SER A 56 4.18 -21.21 -16.67
C SER A 56 3.20 -22.25 -17.23
N VAL A 57 1.96 -22.28 -16.73
CA VAL A 57 0.91 -23.19 -17.22
C VAL A 57 0.50 -22.84 -18.65
N MET A 58 0.54 -21.55 -19.00
CA MET A 58 0.17 -21.05 -20.31
C MET A 58 1.32 -21.07 -21.33
N GLY A 59 2.53 -21.48 -20.92
CA GLY A 59 3.72 -21.46 -21.76
C GLY A 59 4.25 -20.05 -22.08
N TRP A 60 3.91 -19.05 -21.25
CA TRP A 60 4.32 -17.65 -21.44
C TRP A 60 5.56 -17.32 -20.62
N ASN A 61 6.34 -16.34 -21.11
CA ASN A 61 7.45 -15.79 -20.35
C ASN A 61 6.90 -15.00 -19.13
N ARG A 62 7.32 -15.41 -17.94
CA ARG A 62 6.85 -14.84 -16.66
C ARG A 62 7.19 -13.36 -16.52
N ASP A 63 8.43 -12.98 -16.84
CA ASP A 63 8.90 -11.60 -16.70
C ASP A 63 8.21 -10.68 -17.71
N GLU A 64 7.93 -11.20 -18.91
CA GLU A 64 7.14 -10.50 -19.92
C GLU A 64 5.70 -10.26 -19.45
N VAL A 65 5.00 -11.31 -18.97
CA VAL A 65 3.65 -11.16 -18.41
C VAL A 65 3.66 -10.16 -17.26
N LYS A 66 4.65 -10.24 -16.38
CA LYS A 66 4.78 -9.30 -15.26
C LYS A 66 4.89 -7.86 -15.72
N ARG A 67 5.77 -7.58 -16.68
CA ARG A 67 5.93 -6.25 -17.26
C ARG A 67 4.63 -5.77 -17.92
N VAL A 68 4.03 -6.57 -18.80
CA VAL A 68 2.80 -6.21 -19.52
C VAL A 68 1.65 -5.90 -18.55
N VAL A 69 1.47 -6.71 -17.52
CA VAL A 69 0.41 -6.49 -16.52
C VAL A 69 0.70 -5.23 -15.71
N LEU A 70 1.92 -5.04 -15.21
CA LEU A 70 2.28 -3.86 -14.41
C LEU A 70 2.17 -2.55 -15.21
N ASP A 71 2.46 -2.58 -16.51
CA ASP A 71 2.38 -1.42 -17.40
C ASP A 71 0.95 -1.16 -17.90
N SER A 72 0.02 -2.08 -17.66
CA SER A 72 -1.37 -1.96 -18.12
C SER A 72 -2.15 -0.85 -17.39
N ALA A 73 -3.05 -0.17 -18.09
CA ALA A 73 -3.91 0.86 -17.51
C ALA A 73 -4.72 0.37 -16.29
N PRO A 74 -5.32 -0.85 -16.29
CA PRO A 74 -5.99 -1.39 -15.11
C PRO A 74 -5.08 -1.54 -13.90
N ALA A 75 -3.86 -2.06 -14.08
CA ALA A 75 -2.91 -2.19 -12.98
C ALA A 75 -2.49 -0.82 -12.43
N GLN A 76 -2.31 0.17 -13.31
CA GLN A 76 -2.02 1.54 -12.89
C GLN A 76 -3.17 2.15 -12.08
N VAL A 77 -4.42 1.99 -12.51
CA VAL A 77 -5.61 2.44 -11.75
C VAL A 77 -5.68 1.76 -10.38
N PHE A 78 -5.52 0.43 -10.36
CA PHE A 78 -5.54 -0.34 -9.12
C PHE A 78 -4.43 0.11 -8.16
N ARG A 79 -3.21 0.30 -8.66
CA ARG A 79 -2.07 0.80 -7.88
C ARG A 79 -2.36 2.15 -7.24
N ARG A 80 -2.96 3.08 -8.00
CA ARG A 80 -3.37 4.39 -7.48
C ARG A 80 -4.39 4.25 -6.35
N MET A 81 -5.43 3.42 -6.53
CA MET A 81 -6.44 3.18 -5.49
C MET A 81 -5.83 2.58 -4.22
N LEU A 82 -4.94 1.59 -4.38
CA LEU A 82 -4.29 0.91 -3.27
C LEU A 82 -3.39 1.86 -2.45
N PHE A 83 -2.51 2.60 -3.13
CA PHE A 83 -1.54 3.47 -2.43
C PHE A 83 -2.12 4.82 -1.98
N ALA A 84 -3.19 5.31 -2.61
CA ALA A 84 -3.99 6.44 -2.11
C ALA A 84 -4.52 6.23 -0.69
N ARG A 85 -4.65 4.97 -0.24
CA ARG A 85 -5.07 4.64 1.12
C ARG A 85 -3.91 4.30 2.04
N VAL A 86 -2.90 3.57 1.54
CA VAL A 86 -1.78 3.10 2.35
C VAL A 86 -0.86 4.24 2.77
N VAL A 87 -0.45 5.10 1.82
CA VAL A 87 0.58 6.12 2.06
C VAL A 87 0.12 7.18 3.09
N PRO A 88 -1.11 7.73 3.02
CA PRO A 88 -1.58 8.67 4.05
C PRO A 88 -1.64 8.07 5.46
N ASN A 89 -2.03 6.80 5.58
CA ASN A 89 -2.10 6.14 6.89
C ASN A 89 -0.72 5.88 7.48
N LEU A 90 0.27 5.49 6.67
CA LEU A 90 1.65 5.38 7.11
C LEU A 90 2.23 6.72 7.56
N ARG A 91 1.87 7.81 6.87
CA ARG A 91 2.21 9.17 7.31
C ARG A 91 1.58 9.50 8.66
N ARG A 92 0.29 9.23 8.84
CA ARG A 92 -0.43 9.46 10.12
C ARG A 92 0.20 8.68 11.28
N LEU A 93 0.73 7.49 11.00
CA LEU A 93 1.44 6.65 11.97
C LEU A 93 2.90 7.09 12.24
N GLY A 94 3.40 8.13 11.57
CA GLY A 94 4.80 8.56 11.70
C GLY A 94 5.82 7.65 11.01
N LEU A 95 5.38 6.67 10.21
CA LEU A 95 6.24 5.70 9.54
C LEU A 95 6.73 6.16 8.16
N LEU A 96 6.29 7.33 7.68
CA LEU A 96 6.82 7.95 6.45
C LEU A 96 8.12 8.71 6.73
N THR A 97 9.12 7.98 7.23
CA THR A 97 10.47 8.46 7.57
C THR A 97 11.26 8.82 6.30
N PRO A 98 12.43 9.50 6.40
CA PRO A 98 13.26 9.79 5.24
C PRO A 98 13.61 8.55 4.41
N ARG A 99 13.95 7.42 5.07
CA ARG A 99 14.28 6.15 4.40
C ARG A 99 13.09 5.57 3.64
N VAL A 100 11.90 5.60 4.26
CA VAL A 100 10.67 5.10 3.63
C VAL A 100 10.24 6.00 2.48
N ARG A 101 10.38 7.33 2.61
CA ARG A 101 10.11 8.29 1.53
C ARG A 101 10.96 8.01 0.29
N GLU A 102 12.27 7.82 0.47
CA GLU A 102 13.18 7.53 -0.63
C GLU A 102 12.78 6.23 -1.38
N ALA A 103 12.35 5.20 -0.64
CA ALA A 103 11.82 3.99 -1.23
C ALA A 103 10.48 4.23 -1.96
N PHE A 104 9.58 5.01 -1.38
CA PHE A 104 8.27 5.31 -1.98
C PHE A 104 8.38 6.19 -3.23
N GLU A 105 9.38 7.07 -3.30
CA GLU A 105 9.75 7.80 -4.52
C GLU A 105 10.18 6.85 -5.63
N ARG A 106 11.10 5.91 -5.33
CA ARG A 106 11.51 4.88 -6.30
C ARG A 106 10.36 4.00 -6.78
N LEU A 107 9.38 3.75 -5.90
CA LEU A 107 8.17 3.00 -6.24
C LEU A 107 7.13 3.83 -7.01
N GLY A 108 7.30 5.15 -7.08
CA GLY A 108 6.36 6.08 -7.70
C GLY A 108 5.00 6.09 -6.98
N ILE A 109 5.03 6.04 -5.64
CA ILE A 109 3.81 6.06 -4.80
C ILE A 109 3.80 7.22 -3.81
N LEU A 110 4.88 8.01 -3.72
CA LEU A 110 4.93 9.15 -2.79
C LEU A 110 3.89 10.24 -3.12
N GLU A 111 3.43 10.33 -4.38
CA GLU A 111 2.37 11.27 -4.81
C GLU A 111 1.07 11.15 -3.97
N PHE A 112 0.84 10.01 -3.34
CA PHE A 112 -0.34 9.74 -2.53
C PHE A 112 -0.24 10.24 -1.08
N GLU A 113 0.87 10.84 -0.66
CA GLU A 113 1.09 11.29 0.73
C GLU A 113 -0.06 12.14 1.31
N HIS A 114 -0.66 12.97 0.46
CA HIS A 114 -1.71 13.91 0.83
C HIS A 114 -3.09 13.50 0.33
N ALA A 115 -3.24 12.26 -0.16
CA ALA A 115 -4.56 11.74 -0.50
C ALA A 115 -5.46 11.69 0.75
N ASP A 116 -6.76 11.90 0.56
CA ASP A 116 -7.76 11.74 1.62
C ASP A 116 -8.43 10.35 1.48
N PRO A 117 -8.08 9.37 2.33
CA PRO A 117 -8.70 8.06 2.30
C PRO A 117 -10.20 8.10 2.64
N GLU A 118 -10.63 9.07 3.45
CA GLU A 118 -12.03 9.19 3.85
C GLU A 118 -12.88 9.77 2.73
N ALA A 119 -12.32 10.67 1.91
CA ALA A 119 -12.99 11.12 0.69
C ALA A 119 -13.22 9.95 -0.28
N GLN A 120 -12.30 8.99 -0.36
CA GLN A 120 -12.50 7.78 -1.15
C GLN A 120 -13.60 6.89 -0.56
N ASP A 121 -13.61 6.65 0.75
CA ASP A 121 -14.65 5.86 1.41
C ASP A 121 -16.04 6.52 1.20
N ARG A 122 -16.14 7.85 1.28
CA ARG A 122 -17.37 8.60 0.95
C ARG A 122 -17.78 8.44 -0.52
N ALA A 123 -16.83 8.56 -1.46
CA ALA A 123 -17.09 8.39 -2.89
C ALA A 123 -17.57 6.98 -3.26
N LEU A 124 -17.15 5.97 -2.48
CA LEU A 124 -17.56 4.58 -2.64
C LEU A 124 -18.82 4.20 -1.82
N GLY A 125 -19.41 5.15 -1.08
CA GLY A 125 -20.59 4.92 -0.23
C GLY A 125 -20.33 3.99 0.96
N LEU A 126 -19.09 3.99 1.47
CA LEU A 126 -18.62 3.16 2.57
C LEU A 126 -18.62 3.86 3.93
N ALA A 127 -18.73 5.20 3.93
CA ALA A 127 -18.87 6.05 5.10
C ALA A 127 -20.33 6.13 5.58
#